data_AF-A0AAU5RXQ2-F1
#
_entry.id   AF-A0AAU5RXQ2-F1
#
_cell.length_a   1.000
_cell.length_b   1.000
_cell.length_c   1.000
_cell.angle_alpha   90.00
_cell.angle_beta   90.00
_cell.angle_gamma   90.00
#
_symmetry.space_group_name_H-M   'P 1'
#
loop_
_entity.id
_entity.type
_entity.pdbx_description
1 polymer ?
#
loop_
_entity_poly.entity_id
_entity_poly.type
_entity_poly.pdbx_seq_one_letter_code
_entity_poly.pdbx_strand_id
1 'polypeptide(L)'
;MARIMRSHFVCVPCRASWKKQGNGVRGDVCPRCGGALVDAGAQLAVPPKRDTAGWRALAAVLAAGLRFAPTCMCCLDGPGYRPRTPREVRERLVHAAATGVPVERALACEDPTHTDVRRAPGSGRSARSGHAVRSGVRRR
;
A
#
# COMPACT_ATOMS: atom_id res chain seq x y z
N MET A 1 -13.55 -13.77 16.18
CA MET A 1 -13.96 -12.38 16.49
C MET A 1 -13.13 -11.43 15.63
N ALA A 2 -13.71 -10.80 14.61
CA ALA A 2 -12.99 -9.80 13.81
C ALA A 2 -12.68 -8.59 14.69
N ARG A 3 -11.39 -8.27 14.88
CA ARG A 3 -10.99 -7.05 15.58
C ARG A 3 -11.52 -5.85 14.80
N ILE A 4 -12.38 -5.05 15.41
CA ILE A 4 -12.76 -3.76 14.86
C ILE A 4 -11.52 -2.87 14.91
N MET A 5 -10.85 -2.74 13.77
CA MET A 5 -9.64 -1.95 13.67
C MET A 5 -10.00 -0.47 13.49
N ARG A 6 -9.30 0.39 14.23
CA ARG A 6 -9.43 1.83 14.08
C ARG A 6 -8.42 2.32 13.05
N SER A 7 -8.91 2.97 12.00
CA SER A 7 -8.09 3.60 10.96
C SER A 7 -7.97 5.10 11.20
N HIS A 8 -6.90 5.68 10.67
CA HIS A 8 -6.71 7.12 10.60
C HIS A 8 -7.36 7.67 9.33
N PHE A 9 -8.36 8.53 9.51
CA PHE A 9 -8.99 9.28 8.44
C PHE A 9 -8.38 10.67 8.39
N VAL A 10 -7.88 11.09 7.23
CA VAL A 10 -7.13 12.33 7.09
C VAL A 10 -7.81 13.32 6.14
N CYS A 11 -7.76 14.59 6.51
CA CYS A 11 -8.06 15.71 5.63
C CYS A 11 -6.74 16.42 5.31
N VAL A 12 -6.26 16.27 4.07
CA VAL A 12 -5.01 16.89 3.62
C VAL A 12 -5.08 18.43 3.63
N PRO A 13 -6.17 19.08 3.13
CA PRO A 13 -6.27 20.54 3.19
C PRO A 13 -6.24 21.10 4.61
N CYS A 14 -6.98 20.48 5.54
CA CYS A 14 -7.04 20.92 6.93
C CYS A 14 -5.87 20.44 7.80
N ARG A 15 -4.99 19.59 7.25
CA ARG A 15 -3.88 18.92 7.94
C ARG A 15 -4.32 18.34 9.28
N ALA A 16 -5.37 17.53 9.20
CA ALA A 16 -6.06 16.99 10.36
C ALA A 16 -6.31 15.50 10.17
N SER A 17 -6.29 14.75 11.27
CA SER A 17 -6.61 13.33 11.28
C SER A 17 -7.61 13.02 12.38
N TRP A 18 -8.43 12.00 12.14
CA TRP A 18 -9.39 11.45 13.10
C TRP A 18 -9.26 9.95 13.12
N LYS A 19 -9.28 9.35 14.31
CA LYS A 19 -9.24 7.90 14.46
C LYS A 19 -10.68 7.38 14.51
N LYS A 20 -11.08 6.55 13.55
CA LYS A 20 -12.46 6.01 13.44
C LYS A 20 -12.45 4.50 13.23
N GLN A 21 -13.57 3.85 13.54
CA GLN A 21 -13.74 2.41 13.26
C GLN A 21 -13.92 2.21 11.74
N GLY A 22 -13.25 1.22 11.16
CA GLY A 22 -13.23 0.97 9.71
C GLY A 22 -14.51 0.34 9.13
N ASN A 23 -15.69 0.59 9.71
CA ASN A 23 -16.99 0.07 9.26
C ASN A 23 -17.91 1.18 8.69
N GLY A 24 -17.37 1.94 7.75
CA GLY A 24 -18.05 2.28 6.48
C GLY A 24 -19.31 3.16 6.44
N VAL A 25 -19.83 3.78 7.52
CA VAL A 25 -21.12 4.51 7.37
C VAL A 25 -21.16 5.91 7.99
N ARG A 26 -20.18 6.35 8.78
CA ARG A 26 -20.28 7.67 9.45
C ARG A 26 -19.00 8.51 9.37
N GLY A 27 -19.02 9.43 8.42
CA GLY A 27 -18.17 10.62 8.39
C GLY A 27 -17.05 10.56 7.36
N ASP A 28 -17.41 10.44 6.09
CA ASP A 28 -16.48 10.64 4.96
C ASP A 28 -16.15 12.11 4.72
N VAL A 29 -16.64 13.01 5.57
CA VAL A 29 -16.46 14.46 5.44
C VAL A 29 -15.72 15.04 6.64
N CYS A 30 -14.85 16.00 6.35
CA CYS A 30 -14.06 16.73 7.32
C CYS A 30 -14.97 17.68 8.10
N PRO A 31 -15.01 17.62 9.44
CA PRO A 31 -15.84 18.53 10.23
C PRO A 31 -15.38 19.99 10.19
N ARG A 32 -14.21 20.29 9.61
CA ARG A 32 -13.72 21.67 9.47
C ARG A 32 -14.04 22.30 8.12
N CYS A 33 -13.86 21.57 7.02
CA CYS A 33 -14.01 22.12 5.67
C CYS A 33 -15.09 21.42 4.83
N GLY A 34 -15.75 20.39 5.35
CA GLY A 34 -16.74 19.59 4.61
C GLY A 34 -16.14 18.68 3.53
N GLY A 35 -14.85 18.78 3.22
CA GLY A 35 -14.19 17.98 2.19
C GLY A 35 -14.02 16.51 2.55
N ALA A 36 -13.78 15.66 1.55
CA ALA A 36 -13.64 14.21 1.74
C ALA A 36 -12.49 13.84 2.69
N LEU A 37 -12.74 12.90 3.59
CA LEU A 37 -11.73 12.26 4.43
C LEU A 37 -11.21 11.01 3.74
N VAL A 38 -9.88 10.89 3.67
CA VAL A 38 -9.21 9.74 3.07
C VAL A 38 -8.85 8.76 4.18
N ASP A 39 -9.22 7.48 4.03
CA ASP A 39 -8.73 6.41 4.89
C ASP A 39 -7.24 6.16 4.59
N ALA A 40 -6.39 6.56 5.55
CA ALA A 40 -4.95 6.38 5.49
C ALA A 40 -4.48 5.09 6.16
N GLY A 41 -5.36 4.32 6.80
CA GLY A 41 -5.01 3.06 7.47
C GLY A 41 -4.67 3.19 8.96
N ALA A 42 -4.49 2.05 9.61
CA ALA A 42 -4.37 1.94 11.07
C ALA A 42 -2.98 2.28 11.62
N GLN A 43 -1.93 2.15 10.81
CA GLN A 43 -0.53 2.31 11.21
C GLN A 43 0.06 3.68 10.79
N LEU A 44 -0.79 4.65 10.44
CA LEU A 44 -0.32 5.98 10.06
C LEU A 44 0.30 6.70 11.28
N ALA A 45 1.58 7.02 11.18
CA ALA A 45 2.21 8.03 12.03
C ALA A 45 1.80 9.43 11.53
N VAL A 46 0.79 10.03 12.16
CA VAL A 46 0.22 11.30 11.73
C VAL A 46 1.27 12.42 11.84
N PRO A 47 1.59 13.12 10.74
CA PRO A 47 2.51 14.25 10.80
C PRO A 47 1.96 15.39 11.68
N PRO A 48 2.82 16.14 12.40
CA PRO A 48 2.40 17.34 13.12
C PRO A 48 1.67 18.31 12.19
N LYS A 49 0.62 19.01 12.66
CA LYS A 49 -0.17 19.94 11.82
C LYS A 49 0.67 20.99 11.06
N ARG A 50 1.76 21.45 11.69
CA ARG A 50 2.70 22.44 11.14
C ARG A 50 3.69 21.87 10.12
N ASP A 51 3.86 20.54 10.07
CA ASP A 51 4.82 19.89 9.19
C ASP A 51 4.29 19.83 7.75
N THR A 52 4.46 20.93 7.03
CA THR A 52 3.99 21.04 5.64
C THR A 52 4.65 20.02 4.72
N ALA A 53 5.87 19.58 5.04
CA ALA A 53 6.62 18.62 4.24
C ALA A 53 6.04 17.21 4.43
N GLY A 54 5.84 16.78 5.68
CA GLY A 54 5.21 15.50 6.00
C GLY A 54 3.80 15.39 5.44
N TRP A 55 2.99 16.46 5.53
CA TRP A 55 1.65 16.49 4.93
C TRP A 55 1.66 16.39 3.39
N ARG A 56 2.65 17.00 2.72
CA ARG A 56 2.82 16.85 1.27
C ARG A 56 3.23 15.43 0.88
N ALA A 57 4.13 14.82 1.64
CA ALA A 57 4.55 13.44 1.40
C ALA A 57 3.36 12.47 1.58
N LEU A 58 2.61 12.63 2.67
CA LEU A 58 1.40 11.86 2.93
C LEU A 58 0.37 12.01 1.80
N ALA A 59 0.16 13.24 1.31
CA ALA A 59 -0.75 13.49 0.20
C ALA A 59 -0.35 12.72 -1.07
N ALA A 60 0.94 12.69 -1.40
CA ALA A 60 1.44 11.95 -2.57
C ALA A 60 1.26 10.42 -2.42
N VAL A 61 1.53 9.89 -1.23
CA VAL A 61 1.32 8.46 -0.93
C VAL A 61 -0.16 8.06 -1.07
N LEU A 62 -1.06 8.88 -0.53
CA LEU A 62 -2.50 8.63 -0.60
C LEU A 62 -3.05 8.80 -2.02
N ALA A 63 -2.53 9.78 -2.78
CA ALA A 63 -2.89 9.97 -4.18
C ALA A 63 -2.45 8.79 -5.06
N ALA A 64 -1.38 8.11 -4.70
CA ALA A 64 -0.93 6.87 -5.33
C ALA A 64 -1.73 5.63 -4.88
N GLY A 65 -2.76 5.79 -4.03
CA GLY A 65 -3.61 4.69 -3.54
C GLY A 65 -3.01 3.87 -2.41
N LEU A 66 -1.82 4.22 -1.91
CA LEU A 66 -1.17 3.51 -0.82
C LEU A 66 -1.78 3.90 0.52
N ARG A 67 -2.02 2.88 1.37
CA ARG A 67 -2.48 3.05 2.75
C ARG A 67 -1.45 2.49 3.74
N PHE A 68 -1.51 2.98 4.97
CA PHE A 68 -0.75 2.48 6.12
C PHE A 68 -1.55 1.37 6.80
N ALA A 69 -1.91 0.34 6.03
CA ALA A 69 -2.55 -0.86 6.53
C ALA A 69 -1.48 -1.88 6.95
N PRO A 70 -1.68 -2.64 8.03
CA PRO A 70 -0.74 -3.69 8.41
C PRO A 70 -0.67 -4.76 7.31
N THR A 71 0.52 -5.31 7.10
CA THR A 71 0.76 -6.37 6.09
C THR A 71 0.17 -7.71 6.54
N CYS A 72 0.15 -7.96 7.85
CA CYS A 72 -0.52 -9.10 8.45
C CYS A 72 -1.54 -8.64 9.52
N MET A 73 -2.74 -9.21 9.46
CA MET A 73 -3.80 -8.87 10.43
C MET A 73 -3.59 -9.54 11.81
N CYS A 74 -2.77 -10.59 11.87
CA CYS A 74 -2.48 -11.35 13.10
C CYS A 74 -1.36 -10.72 13.94
N CYS A 75 -0.25 -10.31 13.33
CA CYS A 75 0.90 -9.73 14.04
C CYS A 75 0.91 -8.19 14.04
N LEU A 76 0.01 -7.55 13.27
CA LEU A 76 0.02 -6.11 13.01
C LEU A 76 1.38 -5.59 12.52
N ASP A 77 2.08 -6.39 11.71
CA ASP A 77 3.32 -5.96 11.10
C ASP A 77 3.07 -4.69 10.28
N GLY A 78 3.99 -3.75 10.41
CA GLY A 78 3.84 -2.41 9.86
C GLY A 78 3.56 -2.42 8.35
N PRO A 79 3.13 -1.29 7.78
CA PRO A 79 2.67 -1.19 6.39
C PRO A 79 3.78 -1.35 5.33
N GLY A 80 4.95 -1.85 5.72
CA GLY A 80 6.20 -1.73 4.99
C GLY A 80 6.71 -0.29 4.97
N TYR A 81 7.71 -0.04 4.14
CA TYR A 81 8.25 1.29 3.93
C TYR A 81 7.23 2.22 3.26
N ARG A 82 7.10 3.45 3.75
CA ARG A 82 6.38 4.54 3.09
C ARG A 82 7.19 5.83 3.23
N PRO A 83 7.34 6.62 2.16
CA PRO A 83 8.10 7.86 2.20
C PRO A 83 7.41 8.85 3.14
N ARG A 84 8.19 9.43 4.05
CA ARG A 84 7.70 10.39 5.06
C ARG A 84 8.07 11.82 4.70
N THR A 85 8.94 12.00 3.71
CA THR A 85 9.44 13.31 3.27
C THR A 85 9.19 13.54 1.78
N PRO A 86 9.01 14.81 1.35
CA PRO A 86 8.89 15.14 -0.06
C PRO A 86 10.12 14.76 -0.89
N ARG A 87 11.30 14.74 -0.27
CA ARG A 87 12.53 14.30 -0.93
C ARG A 87 12.42 12.83 -1.33
N GLU A 88 12.06 11.97 -0.38
CA GLU A 88 11.89 10.55 -0.64
C GLU A 88 10.82 10.28 -1.71
N VAL A 89 9.71 11.02 -1.67
CA VAL A 89 8.67 10.96 -2.71
C VAL A 89 9.25 11.32 -4.07
N ARG A 90 9.99 12.42 -4.20
CA ARG A 90 10.61 12.82 -5.47
C ARG A 90 11.58 11.78 -6.00
N GLU A 91 12.46 11.25 -5.15
CA GLU A 91 13.41 10.21 -5.54
C GLU A 91 12.68 8.98 -6.12
N ARG A 92 11.57 8.59 -5.52
CA ARG A 92 10.75 7.43 -5.96
C ARG A 92 9.96 7.73 -7.23
N LEU A 93 9.46 8.95 -7.40
CA LEU A 93 8.81 9.36 -8.65
C LEU A 93 9.81 9.43 -9.80
N VAL A 94 11.03 9.92 -9.56
CA VAL A 94 12.12 9.91 -10.55
C VAL A 94 12.48 8.47 -10.91
N HIS A 95 12.60 7.58 -9.93
CA HIS A 95 12.83 6.15 -10.18
C HIS A 95 11.71 5.51 -11.01
N ALA A 96 10.44 5.80 -10.69
CA ALA A 96 9.29 5.33 -11.45
C ALA A 96 9.33 5.79 -12.91
N ALA A 97 9.64 7.07 -13.13
CA ALA A 97 9.77 7.63 -14.48
C ALA A 97 10.95 7.02 -15.24
N ALA A 98 12.08 6.77 -14.58
CA ALA A 98 13.29 6.23 -15.21
C ALA A 98 13.19 4.74 -15.57
N THR A 99 12.48 3.95 -14.75
CA THR A 99 12.39 2.49 -14.91
C THR A 99 11.06 2.01 -15.51
N GLY A 100 10.06 2.89 -15.59
CA GLY A 100 8.71 2.56 -16.02
C GLY A 100 7.90 1.75 -15.01
N VAL A 101 8.39 1.54 -13.79
CA VAL A 101 7.61 0.85 -12.76
C VAL A 101 6.41 1.71 -12.33
N PRO A 102 5.27 1.10 -11.98
CA PRO A 102 4.12 1.84 -11.46
C PRO A 102 4.49 2.67 -10.22
N VAL A 103 3.96 3.89 -10.15
CA VAL A 103 4.22 4.85 -9.05
C VAL A 103 3.88 4.25 -7.68
N GLU A 104 2.83 3.44 -7.58
CA GLU A 104 2.48 2.72 -6.35
C GLU A 104 3.62 1.83 -5.85
N ARG A 105 4.31 1.13 -6.76
CA ARG A 105 5.38 0.19 -6.43
C ARG A 105 6.65 0.94 -6.07
N ALA A 106 6.95 2.00 -6.81
CA ALA A 106 8.10 2.85 -6.50
C ALA A 106 7.95 3.52 -5.12
N LEU A 107 6.75 4.02 -4.77
CA LEU A 107 6.49 4.62 -3.47
C LEU A 107 6.44 3.59 -2.33
N ALA A 108 6.18 2.32 -2.63
CA ALA A 108 6.25 1.23 -1.67
C ALA A 108 7.65 0.63 -1.50
N CYS A 109 8.60 0.97 -2.38
CA CYS A 109 9.96 0.47 -2.34
C CYS A 109 10.81 1.26 -1.32
N GLU A 110 11.42 0.53 -0.40
CA GLU A 110 12.33 1.10 0.61
C GLU A 110 13.56 1.69 -0.05
N ASP A 111 14.21 0.89 -0.91
CA ASP A 111 15.41 1.27 -1.61
C ASP A 111 15.13 1.39 -3.12
N PRO A 112 15.12 2.62 -3.68
CA PRO A 112 14.94 2.83 -5.11
C PRO A 112 16.19 2.49 -5.94
N THR A 113 17.35 2.27 -5.31
CA THR A 113 18.59 1.86 -5.98
C THR A 113 18.74 0.34 -6.04
N HIS A 114 18.16 -0.36 -5.07
CA HIS A 114 18.03 -1.81 -5.10
C HIS A 114 16.76 -2.17 -5.87
N THR A 115 16.88 -2.37 -7.18
CA THR A 115 15.85 -3.05 -7.98
C THR A 115 15.74 -4.49 -7.50
N ASP A 116 15.08 -4.71 -6.36
CA ASP A 116 14.75 -6.04 -5.90
C ASP A 116 13.66 -6.57 -6.82
N VAL A 117 14.07 -7.31 -7.84
CA VAL A 117 13.21 -8.20 -8.61
C VAL A 117 12.86 -9.39 -7.70
N ARG A 118 12.28 -9.13 -6.52
CA ARG A 118 11.68 -10.16 -5.68
C ARG A 118 10.41 -10.61 -6.38
N ARG A 119 10.64 -11.54 -7.31
CA ARG A 119 9.73 -12.49 -7.93
C ARG A 119 8.44 -12.59 -7.12
N ALA A 120 7.35 -12.08 -7.69
CA ALA A 120 6.01 -12.32 -7.16
C ALA A 120 5.86 -13.84 -6.90
N PRO A 121 5.45 -14.29 -5.70
CA PRO A 121 5.12 -15.68 -5.49
C PRO A 121 3.99 -16.05 -6.46
N GLY A 122 4.15 -17.21 -7.10
CA GLY A 122 3.54 -17.56 -8.37
C GLY A 122 2.03 -17.37 -8.41
N SER A 123 1.59 -16.70 -9.49
CA SER A 123 0.27 -16.98 -10.06
C SER A 123 0.25 -18.45 -10.48
N GLY A 124 -0.38 -19.29 -9.66
CA GLY A 124 -0.61 -20.69 -9.96
C GLY A 124 -1.40 -20.83 -11.26
N ARG A 125 -0.70 -21.03 -12.36
CA ARG A 125 -1.30 -21.58 -13.58
C ARG A 125 -1.41 -23.08 -13.40
N SER A 126 -2.65 -23.53 -13.18
CA SER A 126 -3.11 -24.89 -13.42
C SER A 126 -2.59 -25.35 -14.78
N ALA A 127 -1.62 -26.26 -14.77
CA ALA A 127 -1.23 -27.02 -15.95
C ALA A 127 -1.70 -28.46 -15.71
N ARG A 128 -2.85 -28.78 -16.30
CA ARG A 128 -3.23 -30.15 -16.63
C ARG A 128 -2.12 -30.73 -17.51
N SER A 129 -1.44 -31.75 -17.02
CA SER A 129 -0.56 -32.59 -17.84
C SER A 129 -0.96 -34.03 -17.64
N GLY A 130 -1.65 -34.57 -18.65
CA GLY A 130 -2.10 -35.95 -18.73
C GLY A 130 -0.93 -36.92 -18.71
N HIS A 131 -1.13 -38.04 -18.02
CA HIS A 131 -0.24 -39.19 -18.10
C HIS A 131 -0.44 -39.89 -19.46
N ALA A 132 0.56 -39.75 -20.34
CA ALA A 132 0.75 -40.64 -21.46
C ALA A 132 1.43 -41.92 -20.97
N VAL A 133 0.71 -43.04 -20.99
CA VAL A 133 1.28 -44.37 -20.76
C VAL A 133 1.94 -44.83 -22.06
N ARG A 134 3.28 -44.92 -22.06
CA ARG A 134 4.05 -45.52 -23.16
C ARG A 134 4.13 -47.03 -23.02
N SER A 135 3.53 -47.70 -23.98
CA SER A 135 4.07 -48.80 -24.81
C SER A 135 4.84 -49.95 -24.16
N GLY A 136 4.24 -51.15 -24.24
CA GLY A 136 4.78 -52.22 -25.09
C GLY A 136 5.56 -53.35 -24.40
N VAL A 137 4.95 -54.53 -24.32
CA VAL A 137 5.68 -55.82 -24.31
C VAL A 137 5.00 -56.80 -25.28
N ARG A 138 5.87 -57.42 -26.08
CA ARG A 138 5.67 -58.36 -27.20
C ARG A 138 5.20 -59.76 -26.76
N ARG A 139 4.87 -60.57 -27.79
CA ARG A 139 4.74 -62.05 -27.90
C ARG A 139 3.26 -62.44 -28.10
N ARG A 140 2.87 -63.27 -29.08
CA ARG A 140 3.56 -64.18 -30.00
C ARG A 140 2.65 -64.40 -31.20
#